data_AF-A0A1I1XS68-F1
#
_entry.id   AF-A0A1I1XS68-F1
#
_cell.length_a   1.000
_cell.length_b   1.000
_cell.length_c   1.000
_cell.angle_alpha   90.00
_cell.angle_beta   90.00
_cell.angle_gamma   90.00
#
_symmetry.space_group_name_H-M   'P 1'
#
loop_
_entity.id
_entity.type
_entity.pdbx_description
1 polymer ?
#
loop_
_entity_poly.entity_id
_entity_poly.type
_entity_poly.pdbx_seq_one_letter_code
_entity_poly.pdbx_strand_id
1 'polypeptide(L)'
;MAKCKRCGKDIKFVKTKKGKWLPAEQEMVVITPVEKLGKPYITDAGQIIYGLPTAPDCCYKGISDIKAYLCHFANCLYRGKQNKKNQ
;
A
#
# COMPACT_ATOMS: atom_id res chain seq x y z
N MET A 1 3.49 -6.89 -17.50
CA MET A 1 3.07 -6.30 -16.20
C MET A 1 1.79 -6.96 -15.74
N ALA A 2 1.63 -7.20 -14.44
CA ALA A 2 0.37 -7.72 -13.92
C ALA A 2 -0.61 -6.55 -13.75
N LYS A 3 -1.88 -6.75 -14.09
CA LYS A 3 -2.94 -5.77 -13.86
C LYS A 3 -3.95 -6.32 -12.88
N CYS A 4 -4.49 -5.46 -12.03
CA CYS A 4 -5.59 -5.83 -11.16
C CYS A 4 -6.82 -6.13 -12.01
N LYS A 5 -7.29 -7.38 -11.96
CA LYS A 5 -8.50 -7.82 -12.68
C LYS A 5 -9.77 -7.04 -12.31
N ARG A 6 -9.78 -6.32 -11.16
CA ARG A 6 -10.96 -5.59 -10.67
C ARG A 6 -10.95 -4.12 -11.05
N CYS A 7 -9.83 -3.43 -10.87
CA CYS A 7 -9.74 -2.00 -11.09
C CYS A 7 -8.96 -1.60 -12.35
N GLY A 8 -8.35 -2.57 -13.04
CA GLY A 8 -7.58 -2.34 -14.26
C GLY A 8 -6.20 -1.70 -14.04
N LYS A 9 -5.87 -1.23 -12.83
CA LYS A 9 -4.55 -0.64 -12.52
C LYS A 9 -3.43 -1.65 -12.64
N ASP A 10 -2.27 -1.18 -13.07
CA ASP A 10 -1.04 -1.96 -13.05
C ASP A 10 -0.58 -2.23 -11.61
N ILE A 11 -0.26 -3.50 -11.35
CA ILE A 11 0.18 -3.99 -10.04
C ILE A 11 1.49 -4.74 -10.21
N LYS A 12 2.31 -4.70 -9.16
CA LYS A 12 3.51 -5.52 -9.01
C LYS A 12 3.28 -6.54 -7.91
N PHE A 13 3.82 -7.74 -8.06
CA PHE A 13 3.83 -8.72 -6.97
C PHE A 13 5.13 -8.58 -6.19
N VAL A 14 5.02 -8.34 -4.89
CA VAL A 14 6.17 -8.27 -3.97
C VAL A 14 6.11 -9.49 -3.07
N LYS A 15 7.24 -10.19 -2.95
CA LYS A 15 7.36 -11.36 -2.07
C LYS A 15 7.58 -10.87 -0.63
N THR A 16 6.69 -11.25 0.26
CA THR A 16 6.82 -10.96 1.69
C THR A 16 7.88 -11.84 2.35
N LYS A 17 8.41 -11.44 3.51
CA LYS A 17 9.31 -12.27 4.34
C LYS A 17 8.70 -13.63 4.71
N LYS A 18 7.36 -13.71 4.76
CA LYS A 18 6.60 -14.96 5.00
C LYS A 18 6.43 -15.83 3.76
N GLY A 19 7.10 -15.51 2.64
CA GLY A 19 7.04 -16.25 1.38
C GLY A 19 5.78 -16.02 0.55
N LYS A 20 4.81 -15.23 1.02
CA LYS A 20 3.57 -14.92 0.28
C LYS A 20 3.81 -13.78 -0.71
N TRP A 21 3.29 -13.92 -1.92
CA TRP A 21 3.27 -12.85 -2.91
C TRP A 21 2.04 -11.97 -2.70
N LEU A 22 2.26 -10.67 -2.50
CA LEU A 22 1.19 -9.69 -2.35
C LEU A 22 1.16 -8.72 -3.52
N PRO A 23 -0.03 -8.36 -4.03
CA PRO A 23 -0.17 -7.32 -5.03
C PRO A 23 0.05 -5.96 -4.39
N ALA A 24 0.98 -5.19 -4.96
CA ALA A 24 1.33 -3.83 -4.59
C ALA A 24 1.18 -2.90 -5.81
N GLU A 25 1.02 -1.61 -5.57
CA GLU A 25 1.15 -0.61 -6.64
C GLU A 25 2.57 -0.64 -7.23
N GLN A 26 2.74 -0.25 -8.50
CA GLN A 26 4.06 -0.26 -9.13
C GLN A 26 5.01 0.78 -8.54
N GLU A 27 4.48 1.94 -8.14
CA GLU A 27 5.28 3.06 -7.64
C GLU A 27 5.51 2.94 -6.13
N MET A 28 6.77 3.14 -5.72
CA MET A 28 7.09 3.32 -4.32
C MET A 28 6.76 4.74 -3.90
N VAL A 29 6.16 4.87 -2.73
CA VAL A 29 5.88 6.17 -2.12
C VAL A 29 6.66 6.30 -0.82
N VAL A 30 7.01 7.54 -0.50
CA VAL A 30 7.59 7.88 0.81
C VAL A 30 6.44 7.92 1.81
N ILE A 31 6.61 7.16 2.89
CA ILE A 31 5.63 7.08 3.96
C ILE A 31 6.31 7.29 5.30
N THR A 32 5.53 7.80 6.24
CA THR A 32 5.91 7.82 7.64
C THR A 32 5.27 6.60 8.33
N PRO A 33 6.07 5.67 8.89
CA PRO A 33 5.55 4.57 9.69
C PRO A 33 4.70 5.07 10.85
N VAL A 34 3.55 4.45 11.09
CA VAL A 34 2.68 4.79 12.22
C VAL A 34 2.19 3.52 12.92
N GLU A 35 2.05 3.58 14.24
CA GLU A 35 1.53 2.45 15.02
C GLU A 35 0.02 2.24 14.86
N LYS A 36 -0.73 3.30 14.53
CA LYS A 36 -2.20 3.27 14.39
C LYS A 36 -2.67 4.10 13.20
N LEU A 37 -3.84 3.74 12.65
CA LEU A 37 -4.56 4.46 11.57
C LEU A 37 -3.86 4.55 10.20
N GLY A 38 -2.69 3.93 10.03
CA GLY A 38 -1.99 3.85 8.75
C GLY A 38 -2.62 2.88 7.75
N LYS A 39 -2.29 3.05 6.47
CA LYS A 39 -2.52 2.05 5.42
C LYS A 39 -1.38 1.02 5.41
N PRO A 40 -1.62 -0.22 4.98
CA PRO A 40 -0.55 -1.21 4.87
C PRO A 40 0.30 -0.96 3.62
N TYR A 41 1.61 -0.86 3.83
CA TYR A 41 2.65 -0.76 2.82
C TYR A 41 3.60 -1.97 2.92
N ILE A 42 4.28 -2.28 1.82
CA ILE A 42 5.23 -3.38 1.71
C ILE A 42 6.58 -2.78 1.35
N THR A 43 7.58 -2.95 2.21
CA THR A 43 8.94 -2.50 1.92
C THR A 43 9.60 -3.40 0.86
N ASP A 44 10.70 -2.93 0.27
CA ASP A 44 11.47 -3.72 -0.70
C ASP A 44 11.99 -5.04 -0.09
N ALA A 45 12.29 -5.04 1.20
CA ALA A 45 12.64 -6.23 1.98
C ALA A 45 11.45 -7.19 2.25
N GLY A 46 10.27 -6.93 1.67
CA GLY A 46 9.08 -7.76 1.84
C GLY A 46 8.45 -7.66 3.24
N GLN A 47 8.73 -6.60 3.99
CA GLN A 47 8.13 -6.37 5.30
C GLN A 47 6.84 -5.56 5.15
N ILE A 48 5.78 -6.00 5.81
CA ILE A 48 4.51 -5.28 5.85
C ILE A 48 4.55 -4.31 7.02
N ILE A 49 4.29 -3.04 6.76
CA ILE A 49 4.29 -1.95 7.74
C ILE A 49 3.04 -1.11 7.54
N TYR A 50 2.62 -0.41 8.59
CA TYR A 50 1.53 0.55 8.50
C TYR A 50 2.12 1.96 8.49
N GLY A 51 1.63 2.78 7.58
CA GLY A 51 2.15 4.13 7.38
C GLY A 51 1.09 5.08 6.87
N LEU A 52 1.41 6.36 6.91
CA LEU A 52 0.64 7.40 6.21
C LEU A 52 1.52 7.97 5.10
N PRO A 53 0.92 8.43 3.98
CA PRO A 53 1.66 9.19 2.99
C PRO A 53 2.30 10.39 3.68
N THR A 54 3.61 10.59 3.48
CA THR A 54 4.30 11.75 4.05
C THR A 54 3.69 13.01 3.43
N ALA A 55 3.03 13.82 4.25
CA ALA A 55 2.65 15.18 3.91
C ALA A 55 3.75 16.12 4.42
N PRO A 56 4.03 17.25 3.75
CA PRO A 56 5.06 18.19 4.20
C PRO A 56 4.86 18.68 5.64
N ASP A 57 3.62 18.67 6.15
CA ASP A 57 3.27 19.07 7.51
C ASP A 57 3.22 17.91 8.53
N CYS A 58 3.39 16.66 8.09
CA CYS A 58 3.33 15.48 8.96
C CYS A 58 4.74 15.07 9.44
N CYS A 59 5.32 15.86 10.34
CA CYS A 59 6.54 15.46 11.06
C CYS A 59 6.18 14.68 12.34
N TYR A 60 6.37 13.36 12.32
CA TYR A 60 6.33 12.54 13.54
C TYR A 60 7.73 12.52 14.16
N LYS A 61 7.90 13.21 15.31
CA LYS A 61 9.19 13.28 16.03
C LYS A 61 9.75 11.86 16.28
N GLY A 62 10.95 11.61 15.78
CA GLY A 62 11.69 10.36 16.01
C GLY A 62 11.37 9.22 15.02
N ILE A 63 10.53 9.44 14.01
CA ILE A 63 10.23 8.46 12.98
C ILE A 63 10.84 8.92 11.65
N SER A 64 11.67 8.07 11.05
CA SER A 64 12.23 8.32 9.72
C SER A 64 11.25 7.87 8.63
N ASP A 65 11.10 8.70 7.62
CA ASP A 65 10.36 8.33 6.41
C ASP A 65 11.04 7.19 5.67
N ILE A 66 10.25 6.28 5.11
CA ILE A 66 10.75 5.15 4.35
C ILE A 66 10.00 4.98 3.04
N LYS A 67 10.69 4.43 2.03
CA LYS A 67 10.07 4.10 0.75
C LYS A 67 9.45 2.71 0.82
N ALA A 68 8.18 2.62 0.46
CA ALA A 68 7.45 1.36 0.43
C ALA A 68 6.40 1.35 -0.69
N TYR A 69 6.03 0.15 -1.14
CA TYR A 69 4.95 -0.04 -2.09
C TYR A 69 3.62 -0.06 -1.35
N LEU A 70 2.62 0.68 -1.83
CA LEU A 70 1.28 0.60 -1.28
C LEU A 70 0.66 -0.77 -1.58
N CYS A 71 0.13 -1.45 -0.57
CA CYS A 71 -0.54 -2.73 -0.77
C CYS A 71 -1.82 -2.51 -1.60
N HIS A 72 -1.82 -2.99 -2.84
CA HIS A 72 -2.96 -2.82 -3.74
C HIS A 72 -4.20 -3.53 -3.22
N PHE A 73 -4.05 -4.65 -2.51
CA PHE A 73 -5.19 -5.35 -1.92
C PHE A 73 -5.95 -4.48 -0.92
N ALA A 74 -5.26 -3.67 -0.11
CA ALA A 74 -5.91 -2.77 0.84
C ALA A 74 -6.45 -1.49 0.19
N ASN A 75 -5.82 -1.04 -0.90
CA ASN A 75 -6.16 0.21 -1.57
C ASN A 75 -7.08 0.06 -2.80
N CYS A 76 -7.35 -1.18 -3.23
CA CYS A 76 -8.21 -1.41 -4.39
C CYS A 76 -9.62 -0.93 -4.08
N LEU A 77 -10.01 0.17 -4.74
CA LEU A 77 -11.33 0.80 -4.64
C LEU A 77 -12.50 -0.17 -4.94
N TYR A 78 -12.22 -1.28 -5.64
CA TYR A 78 -13.19 -2.32 -5.98
C TYR A 78 -13.22 -3.49 -4.99
N ARG A 79 -12.44 -3.45 -3.91
CA ARG A 79 -12.55 -4.44 -2.82
C ARG A 79 -13.82 -4.22 -1.97
N GLY A 80 -14.39 -3.01 -1.99
CA GLY A 80 -15.68 -2.68 -1.35
C GLY A 80 -16.84 -2.37 -2.31
N LYS A 81 -16.58 -2.18 -3.62
CA LYS A 81 -17.65 -1.98 -4.61
C LYS A 81 -18.24 -3.32 -5.09
N GLN A 82 -18.94 -4.00 -4.20
CA GLN A 82 -20.11 -4.80 -4.59
C GLN A 82 -21.41 -4.02 -4.42
N ASN A 83 -21.40 -2.75 -3.98
CA ASN A 83 -22.65 -2.07 -3.60
C ASN A 83 -22.76 -0.57 -3.95
N LYS A 84 -22.37 -0.14 -5.16
CA LYS A 84 -22.87 1.12 -5.77
C LYS A 84 -22.89 1.01 -7.30
N LYS A 85 -23.77 0.16 -7.82
CA LYS A 85 -24.48 0.41 -9.09
C LYS A 85 -25.93 0.67 -8.67
N ASN A 86 -26.53 1.74 -9.20
CA ASN A 86 -27.85 2.32 -8.89
C ASN A 86 -27.85 3.38 -7.79
N GLN A 87 -27.47 4.60 -8.17
CA GLN A 87 -28.30 5.79 -7.98
C GLN A 87 -28.11 6.69 -9.20
#